data_AF-A0A0J6LYN8-F1
#
_entry.id   AF-A0A0J6LYN8-F1
#
_cell.length_a   1.000
_cell.length_b   1.000
_cell.length_c   1.000
_cell.angle_alpha   90.00
_cell.angle_beta   90.00
_cell.angle_gamma   90.00
#
_symmetry.space_group_name_H-M   'P 1'
#
loop_
_entity.id
_entity.type
_entity.pdbx_description
1 polymer ?
#
loop_
_entity_poly.entity_id
_entity_poly.type
_entity_poly.pdbx_seq_one_letter_code
_entity_poly.pdbx_strand_id
1 'polypeptide(L)'
;MTPFQEFDAELEDWNALRTSTPCSGLLLGNGASMAVWHDFYYDSLFEKTRSVAEKPLSQTELSVFEALGTRNFEHVLSALKTASKVNKALAINSASPRKRYYAIKEALINSTQDVHIPWRLMQPHTLACWQEALAQYATVYCANYDLLTPWALMQAPKRFNDLFNTPGATFELGDSLSKGKTTRVLYLHGALHLVKNQEGKARKCTGNESTLLSNFAINHSISALDDVPLFVSESTSDDKRKSIRHCDYLSFCHEQLMTHKDTLCIFGHSLGEQDQHLIDALRVAPLKTLCISIYPRSEAFIRFQKNHYTQLFAEKKVALRFYNSKTHPLGSTRHRVPVEE
;
A
#
# COMPACT_ATOMS: atom_id res chain seq x y z
N MET A 1 -19.37 29.32 -8.64
CA MET A 1 -19.94 28.65 -7.45
C MET A 1 -20.80 27.51 -7.94
N THR A 2 -20.30 26.28 -7.82
CA THR A 2 -21.15 25.08 -7.96
C THR A 2 -22.14 25.04 -6.79
N PRO A 3 -23.39 24.61 -6.98
CA PRO A 3 -24.35 24.55 -5.88
C PRO A 3 -23.81 23.63 -4.78
N PHE A 4 -23.97 24.01 -3.51
CA PHE A 4 -23.79 23.07 -2.40
C PHE A 4 -24.77 21.93 -2.60
N GLN A 5 -24.28 20.77 -3.03
CA GLN A 5 -25.09 19.58 -3.11
C GLN A 5 -25.31 19.11 -1.66
N GLU A 6 -26.56 19.22 -1.19
CA GLU A 6 -26.91 18.85 0.18
C GLU A 6 -26.95 17.32 0.26
N PHE A 7 -25.85 16.72 0.70
CA PHE A 7 -25.77 15.27 0.92
C PHE A 7 -26.52 14.89 2.19
N ASP A 8 -27.32 13.83 2.12
CA ASP A 8 -27.85 13.15 3.29
C ASP A 8 -26.71 12.43 4.06
N ALA A 9 -26.99 12.04 5.31
CA ALA A 9 -26.05 11.32 6.15
C ALA A 9 -26.21 9.77 6.09
N GLU A 10 -27.06 9.25 5.21
CA GLU A 10 -27.29 7.82 5.07
C GLU A 10 -26.15 7.14 4.32
N LEU A 11 -25.86 5.91 4.71
CA LEU A 11 -24.88 5.06 4.05
C LEU A 11 -25.53 3.73 3.75
N GLU A 12 -25.28 3.21 2.56
CA GLU A 12 -25.78 1.91 2.16
C GLU A 12 -25.15 0.77 2.98
N ASP A 13 -25.88 -0.32 3.15
CA ASP A 13 -25.31 -1.57 3.67
C ASP A 13 -24.53 -2.28 2.55
N TRP A 14 -23.28 -2.66 2.82
CA TRP A 14 -22.42 -3.31 1.84
C TRP A 14 -22.99 -4.65 1.32
N ASN A 15 -23.65 -5.43 2.17
CA ASN A 15 -24.18 -6.74 1.77
C ASN A 15 -25.36 -6.61 0.82
N ALA A 16 -26.20 -5.59 1.00
CA ALA A 16 -27.22 -5.22 0.03
C ALA A 16 -26.61 -4.62 -1.25
N LEU A 17 -25.66 -3.68 -1.10
CA LEU A 17 -25.01 -2.99 -2.21
C LEU A 17 -24.30 -3.97 -3.16
N ARG A 18 -23.47 -4.88 -2.64
CA ARG A 18 -22.72 -5.85 -3.46
C ARG A 18 -23.60 -6.78 -4.29
N THR A 19 -24.83 -7.02 -3.83
CA THR A 19 -25.82 -7.85 -4.53
C THR A 19 -26.45 -7.08 -5.70
N SER A 20 -26.78 -5.80 -5.49
CA SER A 20 -27.37 -4.94 -6.54
C SER A 20 -26.34 -4.35 -7.50
N THR A 21 -25.09 -4.21 -7.08
CA THR A 21 -24.00 -3.61 -7.85
C THR A 21 -22.72 -4.41 -7.64
N PRO A 22 -22.57 -5.54 -8.36
CA PRO A 22 -21.37 -6.36 -8.29
C PRO A 22 -20.12 -5.55 -8.67
N CYS A 23 -19.11 -5.60 -7.79
CA CYS A 23 -17.83 -4.92 -7.98
C CYS A 23 -16.80 -5.93 -8.47
N SER A 24 -16.18 -5.69 -9.64
CA SER A 24 -15.17 -6.60 -10.17
C SER A 24 -13.79 -6.36 -9.56
N GLY A 25 -13.54 -5.15 -9.03
CA GLY A 25 -12.30 -4.83 -8.35
C GLY A 25 -12.48 -4.13 -7.01
N LEU A 26 -11.40 -4.12 -6.25
CA LEU A 26 -11.28 -3.48 -4.94
C LEU A 26 -10.00 -2.64 -4.90
N LEU A 27 -10.10 -1.36 -4.57
CA LEU A 27 -8.98 -0.52 -4.16
C LEU A 27 -8.94 -0.46 -2.62
N LEU A 28 -7.89 -1.03 -2.04
CA LEU A 28 -7.68 -1.13 -0.61
C LEU A 28 -6.73 -0.03 -0.12
N GLY A 29 -7.17 0.73 0.89
CA GLY A 29 -6.38 1.77 1.57
C GLY A 29 -6.15 1.48 3.05
N ASN A 30 -5.35 2.34 3.70
CA ASN A 30 -4.86 2.13 5.08
C ASN A 30 -5.99 1.94 6.10
N GLY A 31 -7.18 2.47 5.83
CA GLY A 31 -8.38 2.28 6.64
C GLY A 31 -8.80 0.84 6.83
N ALA A 32 -8.41 -0.06 5.92
CA ALA A 32 -8.62 -1.50 6.11
C ALA A 32 -7.77 -2.03 7.27
N SER A 33 -6.52 -1.63 7.33
CA SER A 33 -5.57 -2.07 8.34
C SER A 33 -5.85 -1.41 9.69
N MET A 34 -6.26 -0.14 9.67
CA MET A 34 -6.74 0.57 10.86
C MET A 34 -8.02 -0.05 11.45
N ALA A 35 -8.83 -0.76 10.66
CA ALA A 35 -10.00 -1.48 11.18
C ALA A 35 -9.61 -2.70 12.02
N VAL A 36 -8.43 -3.28 11.77
CA VAL A 36 -7.87 -4.41 12.52
C VAL A 36 -6.99 -3.92 13.68
N TRP A 37 -6.10 -2.96 13.42
CA TRP A 37 -5.09 -2.49 14.36
C TRP A 37 -5.06 -0.96 14.40
N HIS A 38 -5.43 -0.39 15.55
CA HIS A 38 -5.58 1.07 15.67
C HIS A 38 -4.25 1.82 15.54
N ASP A 39 -3.13 1.26 16.02
CA ASP A 39 -1.83 1.95 15.99
C ASP A 39 -1.22 2.05 14.58
N PHE A 40 -1.86 1.40 13.58
CA PHE A 40 -1.57 1.69 12.18
C PHE A 40 -2.09 3.07 11.74
N TYR A 41 -2.81 3.78 12.61
CA TYR A 41 -3.13 5.20 12.46
C TYR A 41 -1.91 6.05 12.84
N TYR A 42 -1.20 6.55 11.84
CA TYR A 42 -0.13 7.55 12.00
C TYR A 42 -0.21 8.57 10.87
N ASP A 43 0.19 9.81 11.17
CA ASP A 43 0.23 10.88 10.19
C ASP A 43 1.45 10.78 9.28
N SER A 44 2.59 10.36 9.86
CA SER A 44 3.80 10.15 9.07
C SER A 44 4.76 9.06 9.56
N LEU A 45 5.07 8.10 8.69
CA LEU A 45 6.14 7.12 8.89
C LEU A 45 7.52 7.80 8.95
N PHE A 46 7.74 8.86 8.16
CA PHE A 46 8.98 9.63 8.23
C PHE A 46 9.15 10.32 9.59
N GLU A 47 8.08 10.87 10.16
CA GLU A 47 8.16 11.44 11.52
C GLU A 47 8.33 10.35 12.59
N LYS A 48 7.68 9.19 12.41
CA LYS A 48 7.87 8.02 13.30
C LYS A 48 9.32 7.55 13.36
N THR A 49 10.07 7.56 12.25
CA THR A 49 11.50 7.19 12.27
C THR A 49 12.39 8.17 13.03
N ARG A 50 11.91 9.38 13.32
CA ARG A 50 12.64 10.36 14.14
C ARG A 50 12.39 10.15 15.63
N SER A 51 11.31 9.49 16.01
CA SER A 51 10.88 9.30 17.40
C SER A 51 10.83 7.84 17.86
N VAL A 52 11.17 6.87 17.00
CA VAL A 52 11.20 5.46 17.35
C VAL A 52 12.18 5.21 18.50
N ALA A 53 11.77 4.36 19.46
CA ALA A 53 12.54 4.12 20.68
C ALA A 53 13.93 3.54 20.39
N GLU A 54 14.00 2.63 19.41
CA GLU A 54 15.25 2.01 19.01
C GLU A 54 15.79 2.63 17.72
N LYS A 55 16.95 3.26 17.83
CA LYS A 55 17.77 3.75 16.70
C LYS A 55 17.00 4.68 15.75
N PRO A 56 16.52 5.83 16.24
CA PRO A 56 15.88 6.83 15.39
C PRO A 56 16.88 7.46 14.40
N LEU A 57 16.35 8.10 13.36
CA LEU A 57 17.16 8.90 12.43
C LEU A 57 17.89 10.02 13.19
N SER A 58 19.21 10.08 13.04
CA SER A 58 20.00 11.20 13.57
C SER A 58 20.02 12.36 12.57
N GLN A 59 20.53 13.52 13.02
CA GLN A 59 20.71 14.70 12.16
C GLN A 59 21.53 14.38 10.90
N THR A 60 22.45 13.40 10.97
CA THR A 60 23.26 13.03 9.81
C THR A 60 22.43 12.33 8.74
N GLU A 61 21.52 11.43 9.12
CA GLU A 61 20.60 10.81 8.16
C GLU A 61 19.62 11.84 7.61
N LEU A 62 19.05 12.70 8.47
CA LEU A 62 18.12 13.75 8.06
C LEU A 62 18.73 14.70 7.03
N SER A 63 20.02 15.04 7.17
CA SER A 63 20.74 15.86 6.19
C SER A 63 20.78 15.23 4.79
N VAL A 64 20.71 13.90 4.67
CA VAL A 64 20.63 13.21 3.37
C VAL A 64 19.25 13.40 2.72
N PHE A 65 18.18 13.29 3.51
CA PHE A 65 16.82 13.55 3.03
C PHE A 65 16.67 15.01 2.57
N GLU A 66 17.19 15.95 3.36
CA GLU A 66 17.22 17.38 3.03
C GLU A 66 18.00 17.65 1.73
N ALA A 67 19.19 17.08 1.58
CA ALA A 67 20.02 17.26 0.38
C ALA A 67 19.37 16.70 -0.89
N LEU A 68 18.54 15.65 -0.76
CA LEU A 68 17.79 15.05 -1.87
C LEU A 68 16.39 15.66 -2.06
N GLY A 69 15.97 16.56 -1.16
CA GLY A 69 14.67 17.23 -1.23
C GLY A 69 13.47 16.27 -1.18
N THR A 70 13.59 15.15 -0.48
CA THR A 70 12.54 14.11 -0.44
C THR A 70 12.40 13.50 0.95
N ARG A 71 11.23 12.91 1.23
CA ARG A 71 10.97 12.04 2.39
C ARG A 71 10.85 10.56 2.01
N ASN A 72 11.02 10.25 0.72
CA ASN A 72 10.88 8.90 0.21
C ASN A 72 12.13 8.06 0.56
N PHE A 73 11.95 7.06 1.42
CA PHE A 73 13.02 6.17 1.85
C PHE A 73 13.66 5.41 0.69
N GLU A 74 12.88 4.95 -0.28
CA GLU A 74 13.37 4.21 -1.45
C GLU A 74 14.37 5.06 -2.25
N HIS A 75 14.03 6.33 -2.50
CA HIS A 75 14.88 7.25 -3.23
C HIS A 75 16.22 7.48 -2.50
N VAL A 76 16.16 7.76 -1.20
CA VAL A 76 17.35 8.02 -0.38
C VAL A 76 18.24 6.78 -0.27
N LEU A 77 17.66 5.60 -0.02
CA LEU A 77 18.38 4.33 0.03
C LEU A 77 19.02 4.00 -1.31
N SER A 78 18.33 4.23 -2.44
CA SER A 78 18.87 4.05 -3.78
C SER A 78 20.05 5.00 -4.07
N ALA A 79 19.93 6.28 -3.69
CA ALA A 79 20.99 7.26 -3.86
C ALA A 79 22.26 6.90 -3.06
N LEU A 80 22.12 6.54 -1.78
CA LEU A 80 23.23 6.10 -0.93
C LEU A 80 23.91 4.83 -1.44
N LYS A 81 23.13 3.94 -2.04
CA LYS A 81 23.61 2.72 -2.68
C LYS A 81 24.43 3.03 -3.93
N THR A 82 23.92 3.90 -4.81
CA THR A 82 24.65 4.37 -5.99
C THR A 82 25.95 5.07 -5.59
N ALA A 83 25.91 5.96 -4.59
CA ALA A 83 27.10 6.62 -4.05
C ALA A 83 28.12 5.59 -3.53
N SER A 84 27.67 4.54 -2.83
CA SER A 84 28.54 3.47 -2.37
C SER A 84 29.20 2.69 -3.52
N LYS A 85 28.47 2.41 -4.61
CA LYS A 85 29.00 1.74 -5.80
C LYS A 85 30.04 2.62 -6.51
N VAL A 86 29.76 3.91 -6.69
CA VAL A 86 30.68 4.88 -7.32
C VAL A 86 31.95 5.06 -6.49
N ASN A 87 31.84 5.23 -5.16
CA ASN A 87 33.02 5.32 -4.29
C ASN A 87 33.92 4.09 -4.41
N LYS A 88 33.32 2.89 -4.46
CA LYS A 88 34.08 1.64 -4.66
C LYS A 88 34.80 1.63 -6.02
N ALA A 89 34.12 2.03 -7.10
CA ALA A 89 34.70 2.05 -8.44
C ALA A 89 35.86 3.06 -8.58
N LEU A 90 35.75 4.21 -7.90
CA LEU A 90 36.77 5.26 -7.88
C LEU A 90 37.86 5.04 -6.81
N ALA A 91 37.84 3.90 -6.10
CA ALA A 91 38.72 3.61 -4.97
C ALA A 91 38.71 4.69 -3.85
N ILE A 92 37.59 5.39 -3.68
CA ILE A 92 37.37 6.35 -2.60
C ILE A 92 37.05 5.57 -1.33
N ASN A 93 37.97 5.61 -0.35
CA ASN A 93 37.80 4.93 0.93
C ASN A 93 36.87 5.71 1.87
N SER A 94 35.56 5.60 1.65
CA SER A 94 34.55 6.17 2.55
C SER A 94 33.44 5.16 2.83
N ALA A 95 33.34 4.76 4.11
CA ALA A 95 32.24 3.93 4.59
C ALA A 95 30.96 4.74 4.88
N SER A 96 31.00 6.07 4.76
CA SER A 96 29.91 6.96 5.20
C SER A 96 28.57 6.66 4.51
N PRO A 97 28.47 6.59 3.16
CA PRO A 97 27.19 6.33 2.50
C PRO A 97 26.59 4.97 2.90
N ARG A 98 27.43 3.94 3.02
CA ARG A 98 27.02 2.60 3.45
C ARG A 98 26.52 2.60 4.89
N LYS A 99 27.18 3.31 5.80
CA LYS A 99 26.73 3.43 7.21
C LYS A 99 25.37 4.10 7.28
N ARG A 100 25.15 5.20 6.54
CA ARG A 100 23.86 5.90 6.52
C ARG A 100 22.76 5.09 5.87
N TYR A 101 23.08 4.32 4.83
CA TYR A 101 22.13 3.37 4.24
C TYR A 101 21.55 2.43 5.29
N TYR A 102 22.41 1.79 6.10
CA TYR A 102 21.94 0.86 7.12
C TYR A 102 21.22 1.56 8.27
N ALA A 103 21.67 2.73 8.71
CA ALA A 103 20.98 3.49 9.76
C ALA A 103 19.57 3.89 9.34
N ILE A 104 19.39 4.40 8.11
CA ILE A 104 18.07 4.77 7.57
C ILE A 104 17.18 3.54 7.42
N LYS A 105 17.73 2.45 6.88
CA LYS A 105 17.01 1.19 6.72
C LYS A 105 16.55 0.65 8.08
N GLU A 106 17.42 0.69 9.09
CA GLU A 106 17.12 0.21 10.43
C GLU A 106 16.04 1.05 11.13
N ALA A 107 16.14 2.38 11.09
CA ALA A 107 15.11 3.26 11.64
C ALA A 107 13.74 3.01 10.97
N LEU A 108 13.73 2.80 9.65
CA LEU A 108 12.54 2.46 8.89
C LEU A 108 11.94 1.11 9.31
N ILE A 109 12.77 0.06 9.47
CA ILE A 109 12.34 -1.25 9.95
C ILE A 109 11.70 -1.11 11.32
N ASN A 110 12.38 -0.46 12.27
CA ASN A 110 11.91 -0.34 13.64
C ASN A 110 10.59 0.44 13.71
N SER A 111 10.45 1.50 12.91
CA SER A 111 9.22 2.29 12.87
C SER A 111 8.07 1.54 12.21
N THR A 112 8.36 0.73 11.20
CA THR A 112 7.36 -0.15 10.58
C THR A 112 6.88 -1.20 11.59
N GLN A 113 7.80 -1.79 12.37
CA GLN A 113 7.46 -2.75 13.41
C GLN A 113 6.66 -2.12 14.55
N ASP A 114 6.94 -0.87 14.91
CA ASP A 114 6.21 -0.10 15.93
C ASP A 114 4.72 0.11 15.55
N VAL A 115 4.45 0.49 14.30
CA VAL A 115 3.07 0.80 13.87
C VAL A 115 2.29 -0.42 13.37
N HIS A 116 2.98 -1.51 13.02
CA HIS A 116 2.37 -2.69 12.45
C HIS A 116 1.95 -3.68 13.54
N ILE A 117 0.79 -4.30 13.38
CA ILE A 117 0.32 -5.35 14.28
C ILE A 117 1.34 -6.51 14.39
N PRO A 118 1.75 -6.91 15.61
CA PRO A 118 2.57 -8.09 15.82
C PRO A 118 1.86 -9.37 15.35
N TRP A 119 2.58 -10.28 14.68
CA TRP A 119 2.04 -11.55 14.21
C TRP A 119 1.36 -12.35 15.33
N ARG A 120 1.94 -12.36 16.54
CA ARG A 120 1.40 -13.09 17.71
C ARG A 120 -0.01 -12.65 18.14
N LEU A 121 -0.40 -11.41 17.81
CA LEU A 121 -1.73 -10.88 18.13
C LEU A 121 -2.75 -11.15 17.01
N MET A 122 -2.27 -11.57 15.83
CA MET A 122 -3.11 -11.78 14.66
C MET A 122 -4.02 -12.99 14.83
N GLN A 123 -5.32 -12.77 14.64
CA GLN A 123 -6.32 -13.81 14.82
C GLN A 123 -6.50 -14.60 13.51
N PRO A 124 -6.35 -15.95 13.51
CA PRO A 124 -6.52 -16.76 12.30
C PRO A 124 -7.89 -16.57 11.62
N HIS A 125 -8.96 -16.42 12.40
CA HIS A 125 -10.30 -16.15 11.88
C HIS A 125 -10.39 -14.81 11.12
N THR A 126 -9.66 -13.77 11.57
CA THR A 126 -9.60 -12.49 10.86
C THR A 126 -8.95 -12.65 9.50
N LEU A 127 -7.83 -13.38 9.42
CA LEU A 127 -7.14 -13.66 8.15
C LEU A 127 -8.01 -14.50 7.21
N ALA A 128 -8.73 -15.51 7.72
CA ALA A 128 -9.66 -16.31 6.93
C ALA A 128 -10.81 -15.46 6.36
N CYS A 129 -11.38 -14.56 7.17
CA CYS A 129 -12.43 -13.65 6.71
C CYS A 129 -11.94 -12.66 5.65
N TRP A 130 -10.74 -12.10 5.85
CA TRP A 130 -10.08 -11.26 4.85
C TRP A 130 -9.82 -12.02 3.56
N GLN A 131 -9.27 -13.23 3.66
CA GLN A 131 -9.03 -14.10 2.52
C GLN A 131 -10.30 -14.32 1.70
N GLU A 132 -11.40 -14.71 2.34
CA GLU A 132 -12.67 -14.94 1.64
C GLU A 132 -13.24 -13.68 1.01
N ALA A 133 -13.12 -12.54 1.69
CA ALA A 133 -13.58 -11.25 1.19
C ALA A 133 -12.78 -10.78 -0.04
N LEU A 134 -11.45 -10.88 0.01
CA LEU A 134 -10.57 -10.52 -1.10
C LEU A 134 -10.82 -11.42 -2.32
N ALA A 135 -11.05 -12.72 -2.09
CA ALA A 135 -11.29 -13.69 -3.16
C ALA A 135 -12.61 -13.50 -3.93
N GLN A 136 -13.49 -12.56 -3.51
CA GLN A 136 -14.71 -12.22 -4.26
C GLN A 136 -14.44 -11.32 -5.47
N TYR A 137 -13.28 -10.66 -5.51
CA TYR A 137 -12.95 -9.71 -6.56
C TYR A 137 -12.12 -10.38 -7.65
N ALA A 138 -12.23 -9.89 -8.89
CA ALA A 138 -11.33 -10.29 -9.96
C ALA A 138 -9.94 -9.64 -9.78
N THR A 139 -9.88 -8.40 -9.26
CA THR A 139 -8.62 -7.70 -8.99
C THR A 139 -8.70 -6.86 -7.72
N VAL A 140 -7.75 -7.07 -6.83
CA VAL A 140 -7.51 -6.24 -5.63
C VAL A 140 -6.28 -5.39 -5.90
N TYR A 141 -6.47 -4.07 -5.87
CA TYR A 141 -5.42 -3.07 -5.88
C TYR A 141 -5.12 -2.66 -4.44
N CYS A 142 -3.96 -3.06 -3.91
CA CYS A 142 -3.52 -2.71 -2.57
C CYS A 142 -2.64 -1.46 -2.63
N ALA A 143 -3.10 -0.36 -2.04
CA ALA A 143 -2.26 0.82 -1.82
C ALA A 143 -1.49 0.76 -0.49
N ASN A 144 -1.81 -0.23 0.36
CA ASN A 144 -1.16 -0.40 1.66
C ASN A 144 0.11 -1.21 1.50
N TYR A 145 1.10 -0.91 2.33
CA TYR A 145 2.35 -1.66 2.39
C TYR A 145 2.41 -2.68 3.54
N ASP A 146 1.43 -2.71 4.44
CA ASP A 146 1.38 -3.64 5.56
C ASP A 146 1.29 -5.12 5.13
N LEU A 147 1.30 -6.01 6.13
CA LEU A 147 1.30 -7.45 5.94
C LEU A 147 -0.06 -8.13 6.10
N LEU A 148 -1.16 -7.41 6.34
CA LEU A 148 -2.47 -8.04 6.49
C LEU A 148 -2.94 -8.71 5.20
N THR A 149 -2.79 -8.00 4.08
CA THR A 149 -3.12 -8.55 2.75
C THR A 149 -2.27 -9.79 2.43
N PRO A 150 -0.93 -9.76 2.48
CA PRO A 150 -0.14 -10.96 2.19
C PRO A 150 -0.41 -12.09 3.19
N TRP A 151 -0.61 -11.82 4.48
CA TRP A 151 -0.98 -12.88 5.45
C TRP A 151 -2.33 -13.52 5.14
N ALA A 152 -3.33 -12.75 4.69
CA ALA A 152 -4.61 -13.30 4.26
C ALA A 152 -4.46 -14.15 2.99
N LEU A 153 -3.67 -13.71 2.01
CA LEU A 153 -3.38 -14.46 0.78
C LEU A 153 -2.73 -15.82 1.08
N MET A 154 -1.83 -15.87 2.07
CA MET A 154 -1.14 -17.09 2.50
C MET A 154 -2.08 -18.17 3.06
N GLN A 155 -3.29 -17.81 3.51
CA GLN A 155 -4.29 -18.79 3.98
C GLN A 155 -4.83 -19.68 2.84
N ALA A 156 -4.87 -19.17 1.60
CA ALA A 156 -5.39 -19.90 0.44
C ALA A 156 -4.68 -19.47 -0.86
N PRO A 157 -3.37 -19.70 -1.00
CA PRO A 157 -2.55 -19.10 -2.05
C PRO A 157 -3.02 -19.44 -3.47
N LYS A 158 -3.60 -20.63 -3.66
CA LYS A 158 -4.14 -21.08 -4.96
C LYS A 158 -5.32 -20.24 -5.48
N ARG A 159 -5.97 -19.44 -4.63
CA ARG A 159 -7.08 -18.55 -5.02
C ARG A 159 -6.60 -17.20 -5.53
N PHE A 160 -5.32 -16.89 -5.38
CA PHE A 160 -4.78 -15.57 -5.71
C PHE A 160 -3.64 -15.67 -6.72
N ASN A 161 -3.43 -14.57 -7.43
CA ASN A 161 -2.27 -14.37 -8.28
C ASN A 161 -1.68 -12.99 -8.00
N ASP A 162 -0.53 -12.96 -7.33
CA ASP A 162 0.20 -11.73 -7.02
C ASP A 162 1.26 -11.39 -8.08
N LEU A 163 1.36 -12.18 -9.15
CA LEU A 163 2.27 -12.03 -10.29
C LEU A 163 3.76 -12.31 -9.97
N PHE A 164 4.06 -12.93 -8.82
CA PHE A 164 5.41 -13.32 -8.42
C PHE A 164 5.61 -14.83 -8.34
N ASN A 165 4.72 -15.62 -8.96
CA ASN A 165 4.78 -17.08 -8.99
C ASN A 165 5.77 -17.61 -10.05
N THR A 166 6.98 -17.05 -10.07
CA THR A 166 8.09 -17.47 -10.93
C THR A 166 9.19 -18.11 -10.08
N PRO A 167 10.09 -18.93 -10.64
CA PRO A 167 11.19 -19.54 -9.88
C PRO A 167 12.09 -18.51 -9.16
N GLY A 168 12.24 -17.31 -9.73
CA GLY A 168 12.99 -16.20 -9.13
C GLY A 168 12.18 -15.29 -8.21
N ALA A 169 10.88 -15.56 -8.05
CA ALA A 169 9.91 -14.67 -7.40
C ALA A 169 9.93 -13.23 -7.97
N THR A 170 10.28 -13.08 -9.24
CA THR A 170 10.34 -11.81 -9.96
C THR A 170 9.06 -11.56 -10.75
N PHE A 171 8.73 -10.28 -10.92
CA PHE A 171 7.65 -9.88 -11.81
C PHE A 171 8.09 -10.05 -13.27
N GLU A 172 7.31 -10.80 -14.06
CA GLU A 172 7.50 -10.99 -15.49
C GLU A 172 6.18 -10.69 -16.23
N LEU A 173 6.21 -9.77 -17.20
CA LEU A 173 5.00 -9.31 -17.89
C LEU A 173 4.31 -10.44 -18.67
N GLY A 174 5.08 -11.36 -19.27
CA GLY A 174 4.56 -12.47 -20.07
C GLY A 174 3.70 -13.46 -19.27
N ASP A 175 4.05 -13.72 -18.01
CA ASP A 175 3.31 -14.63 -17.11
C ASP A 175 2.12 -13.94 -16.43
N SER A 176 2.12 -12.61 -16.40
CA SER A 176 1.09 -11.80 -15.74
C SER A 176 -0.29 -11.85 -16.41
N LEU A 177 -0.37 -12.38 -17.63
CA LEU A 177 -1.57 -12.48 -18.45
C LEU A 177 -2.29 -13.84 -18.34
N SER A 178 -1.83 -14.72 -17.43
CA SER A 178 -2.44 -16.05 -17.25
C SER A 178 -3.93 -15.96 -16.91
N LYS A 179 -4.75 -16.55 -17.78
CA LYS A 179 -6.21 -16.60 -17.67
C LYS A 179 -6.63 -17.70 -16.69
N GLY A 180 -6.55 -17.41 -15.40
CA GLY A 180 -7.12 -18.24 -14.32
C GLY A 180 -8.34 -17.58 -13.66
N LYS A 181 -9.17 -18.37 -12.96
CA LYS A 181 -10.25 -17.86 -12.08
C LYS A 181 -9.72 -17.37 -10.72
N THR A 182 -8.46 -16.93 -10.65
CA THR A 182 -7.85 -16.45 -9.39
C THR A 182 -8.00 -14.94 -9.27
N THR A 183 -8.11 -14.46 -8.04
CA THR A 183 -8.11 -13.03 -7.75
C THR A 183 -6.70 -12.49 -7.94
N ARG A 184 -6.55 -11.49 -8.81
CA ARG A 184 -5.28 -10.78 -8.97
C ARG A 184 -5.07 -9.83 -7.81
N VAL A 185 -3.85 -9.76 -7.27
CA VAL A 185 -3.51 -8.81 -6.20
C VAL A 185 -2.32 -7.97 -6.62
N LEU A 186 -2.53 -6.66 -6.72
CA LEU A 186 -1.62 -5.69 -7.32
C LEU A 186 -1.25 -4.63 -6.29
N TYR A 187 0.02 -4.55 -5.90
CA TYR A 187 0.50 -3.59 -4.89
C TYR A 187 0.91 -2.26 -5.54
N LEU A 188 -0.02 -1.31 -5.61
CA LEU A 188 0.13 -0.03 -6.32
C LEU A 188 1.30 0.81 -5.81
N HIS A 189 1.56 0.75 -4.50
CA HIS A 189 2.64 1.49 -3.84
C HIS A 189 3.69 0.52 -3.30
N GLY A 190 3.79 -0.69 -3.84
CA GLY A 190 4.66 -1.73 -3.31
C GLY A 190 4.17 -2.29 -1.96
N ALA A 191 5.00 -3.09 -1.29
CA ALA A 191 4.67 -3.71 -0.02
C ALA A 191 5.93 -4.14 0.74
N LEU A 192 5.82 -4.35 2.05
CA LEU A 192 6.97 -4.72 2.90
C LEU A 192 7.67 -6.02 2.50
N HIS A 193 6.97 -6.93 1.82
CA HIS A 193 7.52 -8.18 1.31
C HIS A 193 8.05 -8.06 -0.13
N LEU A 194 8.12 -6.86 -0.70
CA LEU A 194 8.64 -6.59 -2.04
C LEU A 194 9.94 -5.80 -1.97
N VAL A 195 10.84 -6.13 -2.90
CA VAL A 195 12.08 -5.41 -3.16
C VAL A 195 12.22 -5.15 -4.65
N LYS A 196 13.08 -4.21 -5.03
CA LYS A 196 13.46 -4.00 -6.43
C LYS A 196 14.97 -3.92 -6.60
N ASN A 197 15.45 -4.36 -7.76
CA ASN A 197 16.85 -4.16 -8.15
C ASN A 197 17.09 -2.74 -8.69
N GLN A 198 18.34 -2.43 -9.07
CA GLN A 198 18.70 -1.12 -9.65
C GLN A 198 18.09 -0.85 -11.03
N GLU A 199 17.68 -1.88 -11.75
CA GLU A 199 17.03 -1.78 -13.06
C GLU A 199 15.52 -1.54 -12.94
N GLY A 200 14.98 -1.51 -11.71
CA GLY A 200 13.54 -1.32 -11.47
C GLY A 200 12.73 -2.63 -11.45
N LYS A 201 13.39 -3.79 -11.58
CA LYS A 201 12.73 -5.10 -11.57
C LYS A 201 12.31 -5.48 -10.15
N ALA A 202 11.02 -5.74 -9.97
CA ALA A 202 10.46 -6.12 -8.68
C ALA A 202 10.62 -7.62 -8.39
N ARG A 203 10.85 -7.95 -7.11
CA ARG A 203 10.96 -9.30 -6.60
C ARG A 203 10.27 -9.42 -5.25
N LYS A 204 9.60 -10.54 -5.03
CA LYS A 204 8.96 -10.90 -3.76
C LYS A 204 9.96 -11.60 -2.85
N CYS A 205 10.05 -11.14 -1.60
CA CYS A 205 10.73 -11.86 -0.53
C CYS A 205 9.85 -13.02 -0.07
N THR A 206 10.39 -14.24 -0.09
CA THR A 206 9.71 -15.42 0.42
C THR A 206 9.94 -15.55 1.93
N GLY A 207 8.89 -15.88 2.67
CA GLY A 207 8.93 -16.13 4.11
C GLY A 207 7.66 -16.85 4.56
N ASN A 208 7.66 -17.38 5.78
CA ASN A 208 6.43 -17.82 6.43
C ASN A 208 5.77 -16.63 7.17
N GLU A 209 4.57 -16.82 7.69
CA GLU A 209 3.75 -15.74 8.23
C GLU A 209 4.45 -14.97 9.36
N SER A 210 5.11 -15.68 10.28
CA SER A 210 5.80 -15.10 11.43
C SER A 210 7.14 -14.45 11.09
N THR A 211 7.76 -14.83 9.97
CA THR A 211 9.06 -14.31 9.53
C THR A 211 8.96 -13.25 8.44
N LEU A 212 7.79 -13.02 7.85
CA LEU A 212 7.66 -12.09 6.73
C LEU A 212 8.09 -10.66 7.11
N LEU A 213 7.69 -10.20 8.29
CA LEU A 213 8.08 -8.89 8.82
C LEU A 213 9.55 -8.85 9.23
N SER A 214 10.09 -9.94 9.78
CA SER A 214 11.50 -10.00 10.15
C SER A 214 12.42 -10.16 8.94
N ASN A 215 11.95 -10.76 7.83
CA ASN A 215 12.70 -10.85 6.57
C ASN A 215 12.93 -9.47 5.94
N PHE A 216 12.02 -8.52 6.16
CA PHE A 216 12.26 -7.11 5.85
C PHE A 216 13.52 -6.58 6.54
N ALA A 217 13.72 -6.98 7.81
CA ALA A 217 14.90 -6.65 8.60
C ALA A 217 16.15 -7.47 8.20
N ILE A 218 16.02 -8.80 8.05
CA ILE A 218 17.12 -9.76 7.90
C ILE A 218 17.85 -9.68 6.55
N ASN A 219 17.37 -8.87 5.59
CA ASN A 219 18.13 -8.49 4.38
C ASN A 219 19.44 -7.69 4.66
N HIS A 220 20.07 -7.89 5.82
CA HIS A 220 21.38 -7.38 6.25
C HIS A 220 22.55 -8.25 5.79
N SER A 221 22.34 -9.54 5.47
CA SER A 221 23.44 -10.48 5.22
C SER A 221 23.75 -10.71 3.74
N ILE A 222 24.83 -10.06 3.31
CA ILE A 222 25.92 -10.64 2.51
C ILE A 222 25.67 -10.74 0.98
N SER A 223 26.53 -10.04 0.24
CA SER A 223 26.73 -10.04 -1.23
C SER A 223 25.70 -9.37 -2.15
N ALA A 224 24.42 -9.24 -1.76
CA ALA A 224 23.41 -8.60 -2.61
C ALA A 224 23.21 -7.10 -2.29
N LEU A 225 24.17 -6.25 -2.67
CA LEU A 225 23.95 -4.82 -2.86
C LEU A 225 23.12 -4.56 -4.15
N ASP A 226 22.12 -5.37 -4.45
CA ASP A 226 21.35 -5.25 -5.71
C ASP A 226 19.90 -4.84 -5.47
N ASP A 227 19.29 -5.30 -4.38
CA ASP A 227 17.90 -4.95 -4.08
C ASP A 227 17.73 -3.88 -2.99
N VAL A 228 16.67 -3.09 -3.09
CA VAL A 228 16.18 -2.12 -2.08
C VAL A 228 14.70 -2.40 -1.79
N PRO A 229 14.19 -2.09 -0.59
CA PRO A 229 12.75 -2.16 -0.31
C PRO A 229 11.90 -1.47 -1.38
N LEU A 230 10.85 -2.13 -1.84
CA LEU A 230 9.89 -1.57 -2.79
C LEU A 230 8.60 -1.25 -2.06
N PHE A 231 8.55 -0.06 -1.48
CA PHE A 231 7.31 0.55 -1.03
C PHE A 231 7.41 2.08 -1.15
N VAL A 232 6.35 2.69 -1.66
CA VAL A 232 6.28 4.12 -1.89
C VAL A 232 5.65 4.76 -0.66
N SER A 233 6.52 5.17 0.26
CA SER A 233 6.13 5.90 1.47
C SER A 233 5.56 7.29 1.16
N GLU A 234 5.06 7.93 2.21
CA GLU A 234 4.56 9.31 2.24
C GLU A 234 5.54 10.30 1.60
N SER A 235 5.25 10.63 0.36
CA SER A 235 5.96 11.60 -0.44
C SER A 235 4.93 12.26 -1.35
N THR A 236 5.32 13.38 -1.94
CA THR A 236 4.46 14.10 -2.89
C THR A 236 3.95 13.16 -3.97
N SER A 237 2.76 13.41 -4.52
CA SER A 237 2.25 12.57 -5.62
C SER A 237 3.23 12.50 -6.80
N ASP A 238 4.01 13.56 -7.04
CA ASP A 238 5.06 13.56 -8.06
C ASP A 238 6.24 12.64 -7.73
N ASP A 239 6.67 12.57 -6.47
CA ASP A 239 7.67 11.58 -6.05
C ASP A 239 7.13 10.15 -6.17
N LYS A 240 5.85 9.92 -5.83
CA LYS A 240 5.21 8.62 -6.04
C LYS A 240 5.17 8.25 -7.53
N ARG A 241 4.82 9.20 -8.41
CA ARG A 241 4.84 9.00 -9.87
C ARG A 241 6.23 8.65 -10.39
N LYS A 242 7.29 9.29 -9.89
CA LYS A 242 8.68 8.95 -10.25
C LYS A 242 9.02 7.52 -9.83
N SER A 243 8.71 7.12 -8.59
CA SER A 243 8.94 5.75 -8.13
C SER A 243 8.16 4.72 -8.95
N ILE A 244 6.89 5.01 -9.29
CA ILE A 244 6.05 4.15 -10.14
C ILE A 244 6.70 3.96 -11.52
N ARG A 245 7.10 5.06 -12.18
CA ARG A 245 7.74 5.01 -13.51
C ARG A 245 9.10 4.31 -13.52
N HIS A 246 9.78 4.26 -12.38
CA HIS A 246 11.08 3.62 -12.23
C HIS A 246 10.98 2.15 -11.75
N CYS A 247 9.77 1.56 -11.79
CA CYS A 247 9.56 0.17 -11.48
C CYS A 247 8.49 -0.44 -12.39
N ASP A 248 8.90 -1.44 -13.18
CA ASP A 248 8.03 -2.07 -14.17
C ASP A 248 6.75 -2.66 -13.54
N TYR A 249 6.87 -3.23 -12.34
CA TYR A 249 5.74 -3.76 -11.60
C TYR A 249 4.76 -2.67 -11.16
N LEU A 250 5.25 -1.59 -10.57
CA LEU A 250 4.39 -0.50 -10.11
C LEU A 250 3.72 0.22 -11.29
N SER A 251 4.45 0.42 -12.39
CA SER A 251 3.92 0.96 -13.63
C SER A 251 2.80 0.06 -14.18
N PHE A 252 3.04 -1.25 -14.25
CA PHE A 252 2.02 -2.21 -14.64
C PHE A 252 0.79 -2.14 -13.72
N CYS A 253 0.96 -2.15 -12.40
CA CYS A 253 -0.17 -2.07 -11.45
C CYS A 253 -0.99 -0.79 -11.66
N HIS A 254 -0.33 0.35 -11.90
CA HIS A 254 -0.97 1.62 -12.18
C HIS A 254 -1.75 1.60 -13.50
N GLU A 255 -1.18 1.03 -14.57
CA GLU A 255 -1.86 0.83 -15.85
C GLU A 255 -3.08 -0.09 -15.75
N GLN A 256 -3.00 -1.13 -14.94
CA GLN A 256 -4.14 -2.02 -14.68
C GLN A 256 -5.27 -1.25 -13.98
N LEU A 257 -4.96 -0.36 -13.04
CA LEU A 257 -5.97 0.50 -12.42
C LEU A 257 -6.61 1.46 -13.45
N MET A 258 -5.79 2.07 -14.32
CA MET A 258 -6.26 2.95 -15.41
C MET A 258 -7.15 2.27 -16.44
N THR A 259 -7.13 0.95 -16.51
CA THR A 259 -7.90 0.18 -17.49
C THR A 259 -9.07 -0.60 -16.86
N HIS A 260 -9.25 -0.49 -15.54
CA HIS A 260 -10.34 -1.13 -14.83
C HIS A 260 -11.70 -0.61 -15.33
N LYS A 261 -12.65 -1.53 -15.56
CA LYS A 261 -13.93 -1.22 -16.20
C LYS A 261 -15.10 -1.36 -15.23
N ASP A 262 -16.20 -0.71 -15.59
CA ASP A 262 -17.50 -0.86 -14.93
C ASP A 262 -17.48 -0.44 -13.46
N THR A 263 -17.47 -1.39 -12.51
CA THR A 263 -17.68 -1.12 -11.10
C THR A 263 -16.45 -1.46 -10.28
N LEU A 264 -15.92 -0.47 -9.55
CA LEU A 264 -14.82 -0.62 -8.60
C LEU A 264 -15.28 -0.26 -7.17
N CYS A 265 -14.90 -1.10 -6.21
CA CYS A 265 -15.07 -0.85 -4.79
C CYS A 265 -13.82 -0.15 -4.23
N ILE A 266 -13.99 0.86 -3.37
CA ILE A 266 -12.91 1.54 -2.65
C ILE A 266 -13.16 1.33 -1.15
N PHE A 267 -12.21 0.68 -0.48
CA PHE A 267 -12.31 0.39 0.94
C PHE A 267 -11.12 0.98 1.72
N GLY A 268 -11.41 1.86 2.68
CA GLY A 268 -10.41 2.41 3.60
C GLY A 268 -9.38 3.35 2.96
N HIS A 269 -9.57 3.80 1.72
CA HIS A 269 -8.67 4.74 1.05
C HIS A 269 -9.25 6.14 1.07
N SER A 270 -8.50 7.16 1.51
CA SER A 270 -8.98 8.55 1.61
C SER A 270 -8.91 9.33 0.29
N LEU A 271 -8.07 8.90 -0.65
CA LEU A 271 -7.77 9.61 -1.90
C LEU A 271 -7.39 11.07 -1.60
N GLY A 272 -6.40 11.25 -0.72
CA GLY A 272 -5.88 12.56 -0.36
C GLY A 272 -4.95 13.13 -1.44
N GLU A 273 -4.44 14.33 -1.19
CA GLU A 273 -3.55 15.07 -2.12
C GLU A 273 -2.30 14.27 -2.53
N GLN A 274 -1.77 13.45 -1.61
CA GLN A 274 -0.59 12.61 -1.85
C GLN A 274 -0.86 11.45 -2.84
N ASP A 275 -2.13 11.17 -3.15
CA ASP A 275 -2.56 10.09 -4.03
C ASP A 275 -3.23 10.59 -5.32
N GLN A 276 -2.87 11.80 -5.75
CA GLN A 276 -3.38 12.40 -6.99
C GLN A 276 -3.19 11.47 -8.20
N HIS A 277 -2.08 10.73 -8.28
CA HIS A 277 -1.84 9.73 -9.32
C HIS A 277 -2.84 8.56 -9.33
N LEU A 278 -3.42 8.18 -8.19
CA LEU A 278 -4.49 7.20 -8.13
C LEU A 278 -5.82 7.82 -8.55
N ILE A 279 -6.09 9.05 -8.12
CA ILE A 279 -7.28 9.82 -8.54
C ILE A 279 -7.28 9.97 -10.07
N ASP A 280 -6.15 10.36 -10.66
CA ASP A 280 -6.00 10.50 -12.11
C ASP A 280 -6.22 9.17 -12.82
N ALA A 281 -5.70 8.07 -12.27
CA ALA A 281 -5.92 6.74 -12.84
C ALA A 281 -7.39 6.34 -12.83
N LEU A 282 -8.09 6.57 -11.72
CA LEU A 282 -9.53 6.34 -11.59
C LEU A 282 -10.34 7.27 -12.52
N ARG A 283 -9.86 8.50 -12.75
CA ARG A 283 -10.49 9.45 -13.69
C ARG A 283 -10.35 9.00 -15.14
N VAL A 284 -9.24 8.37 -15.51
CA VAL A 284 -9.02 7.80 -16.85
C VAL A 284 -9.78 6.49 -17.04
N ALA A 285 -9.85 5.65 -16.01
CA ALA A 285 -10.47 4.33 -16.08
C ALA A 285 -11.93 4.37 -16.56
N PRO A 286 -12.37 3.46 -17.46
CA PRO A 286 -13.75 3.42 -17.97
C PRO A 286 -14.76 2.87 -16.94
N LEU A 287 -14.78 3.50 -15.76
CA LEU A 287 -15.67 3.22 -14.65
C LEU A 287 -17.05 3.82 -14.89
N LYS A 288 -18.08 3.02 -14.64
CA LYS A 288 -19.48 3.43 -14.58
C LYS A 288 -19.90 3.74 -13.15
N THR A 289 -19.39 3.00 -12.17
CA THR A 289 -19.75 3.13 -10.76
C THR A 289 -18.54 2.99 -9.84
N LEU A 290 -18.45 3.85 -8.83
CA LEU A 290 -17.54 3.73 -7.71
C LEU A 290 -18.34 3.51 -6.43
N CYS A 291 -18.12 2.36 -5.77
CA CYS A 291 -18.66 2.07 -4.45
C CYS A 291 -17.60 2.45 -3.41
N ILE A 292 -17.86 3.46 -2.57
CA ILE A 292 -16.86 4.06 -1.68
C ILE A 292 -17.26 3.84 -0.22
N SER A 293 -16.36 3.23 0.56
CA SER A 293 -16.56 3.02 1.98
C SER A 293 -16.42 4.34 2.75
N ILE A 294 -17.36 4.62 3.66
CA ILE A 294 -17.24 5.71 4.63
C ILE A 294 -17.35 5.11 6.03
N TYR A 295 -16.40 5.49 6.92
CA TYR A 295 -16.49 5.16 8.33
C TYR A 295 -17.52 6.09 9.00
N PRO A 296 -18.61 5.55 9.59
CA PRO A 296 -19.73 6.37 10.09
C PRO A 296 -19.38 6.99 11.45
N ARG A 297 -18.51 8.01 11.46
CA ARG A 297 -18.09 8.71 12.68
C ARG A 297 -19.17 9.65 13.22
N SER A 298 -19.80 10.43 12.35
CA SER A 298 -20.90 11.34 12.64
C SER A 298 -21.60 11.72 11.33
N GLU A 299 -22.82 12.24 11.41
CA GLU A 299 -23.55 12.71 10.21
C GLU A 299 -22.76 13.78 9.44
N ALA A 300 -22.20 14.77 10.15
CA ALA A 300 -21.40 15.83 9.55
C ALA A 300 -20.17 15.28 8.82
N PHE A 301 -19.51 14.27 9.41
CA PHE A 301 -18.37 13.61 8.77
C PHE A 301 -18.79 12.85 7.50
N ILE A 302 -19.94 12.17 7.52
CA ILE A 302 -20.47 11.46 6.34
C ILE A 302 -20.71 12.45 5.20
N ARG A 303 -21.40 13.56 5.47
CA ARG A 303 -21.68 14.60 4.46
C ARG A 303 -20.40 15.21 3.91
N PHE A 304 -19.43 15.50 4.78
CA PHE A 304 -18.10 15.99 4.38
C PHE A 304 -17.40 15.01 3.42
N GLN A 305 -17.36 13.71 3.77
CA GLN A 305 -16.73 12.69 2.93
C GLN A 305 -17.45 12.51 1.58
N LYS A 306 -18.79 12.50 1.57
CA LYS A 306 -19.57 12.43 0.32
C LYS A 306 -19.26 13.62 -0.61
N ASN A 307 -19.19 14.82 -0.04
CA ASN A 307 -18.82 16.02 -0.78
C ASN A 307 -17.38 15.93 -1.33
N HIS A 308 -16.41 15.52 -0.51
CA HIS A 308 -15.02 15.31 -0.92
C HIS A 308 -14.90 14.41 -2.17
N TYR A 309 -15.45 13.20 -2.12
CA TYR A 309 -15.39 12.27 -3.25
C TYR A 309 -16.15 12.77 -4.47
N THR A 310 -17.29 13.45 -4.27
CA THR A 310 -18.04 14.03 -5.39
C THR A 310 -17.22 15.11 -6.10
N GLN A 311 -16.50 15.95 -5.37
CA GLN A 311 -15.60 16.94 -5.96
C GLN A 311 -14.44 16.27 -6.72
N LEU A 312 -13.87 15.19 -6.18
CA LEU A 312 -12.80 14.46 -6.86
C LEU A 312 -13.23 13.90 -8.23
N PHE A 313 -14.49 13.54 -8.41
CA PHE A 313 -14.98 12.93 -9.65
C PHE A 313 -15.99 13.79 -10.42
N ALA A 314 -16.13 15.08 -10.10
CA ALA A 314 -17.13 15.98 -10.68
C ALA A 314 -17.05 16.08 -12.23
N GLU A 315 -15.85 15.98 -12.80
CA GLU A 315 -15.61 16.07 -14.24
C GLU A 315 -15.84 14.72 -14.97
N LYS A 316 -16.07 13.63 -14.22
CA LYS A 316 -16.28 12.30 -14.76
C LYS A 316 -17.73 11.89 -14.64
N LYS A 317 -18.29 11.33 -15.71
CA LYS A 317 -19.60 10.65 -15.68
C LYS A 317 -19.47 9.27 -15.01
N VAL A 318 -19.33 9.26 -13.69
CA VAL A 318 -19.29 8.05 -12.85
C VAL A 318 -20.33 8.16 -11.74
N ALA A 319 -21.11 7.11 -11.51
CA ALA A 319 -22.02 7.05 -10.39
C ALA A 319 -21.25 6.77 -9.09
N LEU A 320 -21.41 7.61 -8.08
CA LEU A 320 -20.82 7.38 -6.76
C LEU A 320 -21.87 6.76 -5.84
N ARG A 321 -21.55 5.64 -5.21
CA ARG A 321 -22.36 4.97 -4.18
C ARG A 321 -21.58 4.89 -2.89
N PHE A 322 -22.16 5.33 -1.78
CA PHE A 322 -21.47 5.43 -0.51
C PHE A 322 -22.03 4.41 0.48
N TYR A 323 -21.16 3.58 1.07
CA TYR A 323 -21.59 2.52 1.97
C TYR A 323 -20.87 2.56 3.31
N ASN A 324 -21.51 2.00 4.33
CA ASN A 324 -20.99 1.94 5.69
C ASN A 324 -19.84 0.94 5.77
N SER A 325 -18.63 1.42 6.05
CA SER A 325 -17.43 0.58 6.08
C SER A 325 -17.52 -0.57 7.09
N LYS A 326 -18.30 -0.42 8.18
CA LYS A 326 -18.49 -1.46 9.21
C LYS A 326 -19.31 -2.67 8.75
N THR A 327 -20.05 -2.52 7.64
CA THR A 327 -20.88 -3.59 7.06
C THR A 327 -20.11 -4.44 6.05
N HIS A 328 -18.94 -3.95 5.60
CA HIS A 328 -18.02 -4.70 4.76
C HIS A 328 -17.21 -5.69 5.60
N PRO A 329 -16.97 -6.94 5.15
CA PRO A 329 -16.19 -7.92 5.92
C PRO A 329 -14.86 -7.37 6.45
N LEU A 330 -14.07 -6.72 5.59
CA LEU A 330 -12.79 -6.10 5.96
C LEU A 330 -12.87 -5.03 7.07
N GLY A 331 -14.05 -4.43 7.30
CA GLY A 331 -14.28 -3.41 8.32
C GLY A 331 -15.04 -3.90 9.55
N SER A 332 -15.28 -5.21 9.66
CA SER A 332 -16.00 -5.80 10.78
C SER A 332 -15.28 -5.50 12.09
N THR A 333 -16.02 -5.01 13.08
CA THR A 333 -15.49 -4.70 14.41
C THR A 333 -14.96 -5.93 15.14
N ARG A 334 -15.34 -7.14 14.71
CA ARG A 334 -14.83 -8.41 15.24
C ARG A 334 -13.36 -8.64 14.91
N HIS A 335 -12.81 -7.90 13.95
CA HIS A 335 -11.40 -7.99 13.59
C HIS A 335 -10.49 -7.14 14.47
N ARG A 336 -11.07 -6.22 15.25
CA ARG A 336 -10.29 -5.27 16.05
C ARG A 336 -9.49 -6.01 17.11
N VAL A 337 -8.18 -5.84 17.05
CA VAL A 337 -7.25 -6.31 18.07
C VAL A 337 -7.04 -5.15 19.06
N PRO A 338 -7.25 -5.36 20.36
CA PRO A 338 -6.96 -4.34 21.37
C PRO A 338 -5.46 -4.08 21.42
N VAL A 339 -5.09 -2.82 21.62
CA VAL A 339 -3.69 -2.42 21.86
C VAL A 339 -3.29 -2.97 23.23
N GLU A 340 -2.09 -3.53 23.35
CA GLU A 340 -1.56 -3.94 24.65
C GLU A 340 -1.25 -2.67 25.47
N GLU A 341 -1.77 -2.62 26.71
CA GLU A 341 -1.50 -1.53 27.66
C GLU A 341 -0.04 -1.51 28.15
#